data_AF-A0A9E4FXD7-F1
#
_entry.id   AF-A0A9E4FXD7-F1
#
_cell.length_a   1.000
_cell.length_b   1.000
_cell.length_c   1.000
_cell.angle_alpha   90.00
_cell.angle_beta   90.00
_cell.angle_gamma   90.00
#
_symmetry.space_group_name_H-M   'P 1'
#
loop_
_entity.id
_entity.type
_entity.pdbx_description
1 polymer ?
#
loop_
_entity_poly.entity_id
_entity_poly.type
_entity_poly.pdbx_seq_one_letter_code
_entity_poly.pdbx_strand_id
1 'polypeptide(L)'
;MVTKLFKVFGDSNEKAVKHLRWIVDEVNELETEFEALSDDQLRELTAQFRERLEEGETLDDLAAEAYAAVRETAKRRLGMRHFDVQLIGGLALHEGKVAEMKTGEGKTLVATLPLYLNALEGKGAHLVTVNDYLARRDARWMGAVYHALGLSVGCLQHEASYVYEPGLPAGGGNLDDLRAVSRKQAYEADITYGTNNEFGFDYLRGNMARDREGQAQRQAPPEEGAGRNGQAHSGLHYAIVDEVDNILIDEARTPLIISGPA
;
A
#
# COMPACT_ATOMS: atom_id res chain seq x y z
N MET A 1 39.60 10.81 9.44
CA MET A 1 39.48 11.59 8.18
C MET A 1 38.10 11.46 7.51
N VAL A 2 37.35 10.37 7.71
CA VAL A 2 35.98 10.19 7.17
C VAL A 2 34.95 11.18 7.74
N THR A 3 35.10 11.62 8.99
CA THR A 3 34.17 12.51 9.69
C THR A 3 34.16 13.97 9.20
N LYS A 4 35.17 14.40 8.42
CA LYS A 4 35.25 15.79 7.90
C LYS A 4 34.58 15.97 6.54
N LEU A 5 34.34 14.89 5.78
CA LEU A 5 33.66 14.95 4.48
C LEU A 5 32.15 15.20 4.63
N PHE A 6 31.51 14.57 5.63
CA PHE A 6 30.09 14.76 5.96
C PHE A 6 29.75 16.19 6.43
N LYS A 7 30.70 16.89 7.06
CA LYS A 7 30.51 18.27 7.53
C LYS A 7 30.45 19.32 6.41
N VAL A 8 30.95 19.00 5.21
CA VAL A 8 31.03 19.97 4.09
C VAL A 8 29.82 19.86 3.15
N PHE A 9 29.18 18.69 3.08
CA PHE A 9 28.00 18.47 2.22
C PHE A 9 26.66 18.38 2.98
N GLY A 10 26.71 18.35 4.32
CA GLY A 10 25.55 18.10 5.18
C GLY A 10 25.13 16.64 5.16
N ASP A 11 24.46 16.17 6.21
CA ASP A 11 23.88 14.83 6.24
C ASP A 11 22.68 14.78 5.28
N SER A 12 22.75 13.92 4.26
CA SER A 12 21.67 13.74 3.28
C SER A 12 20.38 13.30 3.95
N ASN A 13 20.47 12.53 5.03
CA ASN A 13 19.30 12.06 5.77
C ASN A 13 18.67 13.20 6.57
N GLU A 14 19.49 14.04 7.20
CA GLU A 14 18.98 15.22 7.92
C GLU A 14 18.25 16.18 6.97
N LYS A 15 18.77 16.38 5.76
CA LYS A 15 18.11 17.19 4.72
C LYS A 15 16.79 16.57 4.26
N ALA A 16 16.78 15.26 3.98
CA ALA A 16 15.57 14.56 3.56
C ALA A 16 14.48 14.62 4.65
N VAL A 17 14.84 14.32 5.91
CA VAL A 17 13.91 14.41 7.04
C VAL A 17 13.40 15.83 7.25
N LYS A 18 14.25 16.85 7.07
CA LYS A 18 13.82 18.24 7.19
C LYS A 18 12.78 18.62 6.13
N HIS A 19 12.92 18.12 4.91
CA HIS A 19 11.93 18.32 3.85
C HIS A 19 10.59 17.67 4.21
N LEU A 20 10.61 16.40 4.64
CA LEU A 20 9.39 15.67 5.03
C LEU A 20 8.68 16.29 6.24
N ARG A 21 9.42 16.92 7.15
CA ARG A 21 8.83 17.61 8.30
C ARG A 21 7.87 18.74 7.91
N TRP A 22 8.08 19.41 6.78
CA TRP A 22 7.16 20.46 6.35
C TRP A 22 5.78 19.90 6.05
N ILE A 23 5.71 18.77 5.35
CA ILE A 23 4.44 18.08 5.08
C ILE A 23 3.83 17.57 6.40
N VAL A 24 4.65 17.10 7.34
CA VAL A 24 4.15 16.71 8.68
C VAL A 24 3.52 17.88 9.44
N ASP A 25 4.12 19.06 9.35
CA ASP A 25 3.58 20.27 9.97
C ASP A 25 2.23 20.63 9.33
N GLU A 26 2.10 20.55 8.00
CA GLU A 26 0.82 20.73 7.29
C GLU A 26 -0.25 19.69 7.73
N VAL A 27 0.11 18.41 7.84
CA VAL A 27 -0.79 17.36 8.35
C VAL A 27 -1.25 17.67 9.78
N ASN A 28 -0.36 18.22 10.62
CA ASN A 28 -0.68 18.59 11.99
C ASN A 28 -1.61 19.82 12.05
N GLU A 29 -1.43 20.79 11.16
CA GLU A 29 -2.30 21.97 11.06
C GLU A 29 -3.74 21.60 10.65
N LEU A 30 -3.89 20.57 9.80
CA LEU A 30 -5.18 20.04 9.37
C LEU A 30 -5.93 19.23 10.46
N GLU A 31 -5.28 18.87 11.57
CA GLU A 31 -5.86 17.93 12.55
C GLU A 31 -7.21 18.40 13.10
N THR A 32 -7.33 19.67 13.51
CA THR A 32 -8.58 20.20 14.08
C THR A 32 -9.73 20.23 13.05
N GLU A 33 -9.41 20.49 11.78
CA GLU A 33 -10.40 20.48 10.71
C GLU A 33 -10.90 19.06 10.44
N PHE A 34 -9.99 18.10 10.33
CA PHE A 34 -10.32 16.70 10.05
C PHE A 34 -11.04 16.03 11.23
N GLU A 35 -10.70 16.37 12.48
CA GLU A 35 -11.43 15.95 13.67
C GLU A 35 -12.92 16.36 13.63
N ALA A 36 -13.22 17.53 13.02
CA ALA A 36 -14.58 18.04 12.93
C ALA A 36 -15.42 17.37 11.82
N LEU A 37 -14.79 16.66 10.87
CA LEU A 37 -15.49 15.97 9.79
C LEU A 37 -16.26 14.75 10.32
N SER A 38 -17.44 14.49 9.76
CA SER A 38 -18.15 13.22 9.99
C SER A 38 -17.47 12.05 9.28
N ASP A 39 -17.83 10.82 9.64
CA ASP A 39 -17.34 9.63 8.95
C ASP A 39 -17.70 9.63 7.44
N ASP A 40 -18.88 10.15 7.09
CA ASP A 40 -19.32 10.28 5.69
C ASP A 40 -18.50 11.35 4.95
N GLN A 41 -18.19 12.47 5.61
CA GLN A 41 -17.35 13.51 5.02
C GLN A 41 -15.91 13.01 4.79
N LEU A 42 -15.33 12.30 5.75
CA LEU A 42 -14.01 11.66 5.58
C LEU A 42 -14.01 10.65 4.42
N ARG A 43 -15.09 9.89 4.26
CA ARG A 43 -15.25 8.95 3.14
C ARG A 43 -15.33 9.66 1.79
N GLU A 44 -16.05 10.77 1.72
CA GLU A 44 -16.25 11.55 0.50
C GLU A 44 -14.95 12.18 -0.03
N LEU A 45 -13.98 12.46 0.86
CA LEU A 45 -12.66 12.98 0.46
C LEU A 45 -11.98 12.10 -0.58
N THR A 46 -12.15 10.77 -0.52
CA THR A 46 -11.56 9.86 -1.51
C THR A 46 -12.05 10.15 -2.93
N ALA A 47 -13.34 10.49 -3.10
CA ALA A 47 -13.88 10.86 -4.41
C ALA A 47 -13.34 12.22 -4.86
N GLN A 48 -13.27 13.20 -3.95
CA GLN A 48 -12.73 14.54 -4.22
C GLN A 48 -11.24 14.50 -4.60
N PHE A 49 -10.44 13.68 -3.91
CA PHE A 49 -9.04 13.49 -4.25
C PHE A 49 -8.86 12.85 -5.61
N ARG A 50 -9.69 11.86 -5.97
CA ARG A 50 -9.68 11.26 -7.31
C ARG A 50 -10.03 12.26 -8.39
N GLU A 51 -11.04 13.11 -8.17
CA GLU A 51 -11.41 14.19 -9.08
C GLU A 51 -10.25 15.18 -9.27
N ARG A 52 -9.60 15.61 -8.17
CA ARG A 52 -8.43 16.51 -8.23
C ARG A 52 -7.24 15.92 -8.99
N LEU A 53 -7.00 14.61 -8.88
CA LEU A 53 -6.00 13.91 -9.69
C LEU A 53 -6.36 13.91 -11.19
N GLU A 54 -7.65 13.76 -11.52
CA GLU A 54 -8.13 13.87 -12.91
C GLU A 54 -7.99 15.30 -13.45
N GLU A 55 -8.11 16.31 -12.59
CA GLU A 55 -7.91 17.73 -12.92
C GLU A 55 -6.43 18.13 -13.03
N GLY A 56 -5.51 17.25 -12.64
CA GLY A 56 -4.07 17.40 -12.87
C GLY A 56 -3.23 17.70 -11.62
N GLU A 57 -3.81 17.64 -10.42
CA GLU A 57 -3.01 17.60 -9.19
C GLU A 57 -2.19 16.30 -9.11
N THR A 58 -1.10 16.33 -8.37
CA THR A 58 -0.24 15.17 -8.13
C THR A 58 -0.51 14.54 -6.77
N LEU A 59 -0.07 13.29 -6.56
CA LEU A 59 -0.13 12.67 -5.24
C LEU A 59 0.64 13.47 -4.17
N ASP A 60 1.73 14.13 -4.54
CA ASP A 60 2.51 14.98 -3.62
C ASP A 60 1.68 16.18 -3.16
N ASP A 61 0.89 16.79 -4.06
CA ASP A 61 0.00 17.92 -3.72
C ASP A 61 -1.10 17.48 -2.73
N LEU A 62 -1.56 16.23 -2.81
CA LEU A 62 -2.60 15.66 -1.95
C LEU A 62 -2.06 15.05 -0.65
N ALA A 63 -0.74 14.91 -0.50
CA ALA A 63 -0.14 14.06 0.53
C ALA A 63 -0.55 14.47 1.95
N ALA A 64 -0.58 15.77 2.25
CA ALA A 64 -0.93 16.28 3.57
C ALA A 64 -2.39 15.96 3.94
N GLU A 65 -3.34 16.28 3.05
CA GLU A 65 -4.77 16.05 3.27
C GLU A 65 -5.11 14.56 3.33
N ALA A 66 -4.51 13.75 2.45
CA ALA A 66 -4.67 12.29 2.46
C ALA A 66 -4.14 11.67 3.77
N TYR A 67 -2.99 12.13 4.26
CA TYR A 67 -2.41 11.62 5.51
C TYR A 67 -3.23 12.05 6.73
N ALA A 68 -3.80 13.27 6.72
CA ALA A 68 -4.75 13.71 7.73
C ALA A 68 -6.02 12.85 7.75
N ALA A 69 -6.58 12.53 6.57
CA ALA A 69 -7.75 11.63 6.44
C ALA A 69 -7.49 10.25 7.04
N VAL A 70 -6.34 9.65 6.70
CA VAL A 70 -5.93 8.33 7.20
C VAL A 70 -5.67 8.37 8.70
N ARG A 71 -4.98 9.40 9.21
CA ARG A 71 -4.70 9.55 10.65
C ARG A 71 -5.99 9.63 11.45
N GLU A 72 -6.92 10.50 11.06
CA GLU A 72 -8.18 10.67 11.79
C GLU A 72 -9.03 9.39 11.71
N THR A 73 -9.06 8.73 10.56
CA THR A 73 -9.77 7.45 10.40
C THR A 73 -9.15 6.35 11.27
N ALA A 74 -7.82 6.24 11.34
CA ALA A 74 -7.12 5.29 12.20
C ALA A 74 -7.41 5.55 13.69
N LYS A 75 -7.45 6.82 14.10
CA LYS A 75 -7.84 7.21 15.45
C LYS A 75 -9.27 6.77 15.77
N ARG A 76 -10.24 6.95 14.87
CA ARG A 76 -11.64 6.53 15.06
C ARG A 76 -11.84 5.02 15.05
N ARG A 77 -11.21 4.32 14.10
CA ARG A 77 -11.46 2.88 13.86
C ARG A 77 -10.60 1.97 14.73
N LEU A 78 -9.36 2.38 15.00
CA LEU A 78 -8.37 1.56 15.70
C LEU A 78 -7.98 2.13 17.07
N GLY A 79 -8.40 3.36 17.40
CA GLY A 79 -7.93 4.05 18.61
C GLY A 79 -6.45 4.46 18.52
N MET A 80 -5.89 4.51 17.31
CA MET A 80 -4.46 4.76 17.08
C MET A 80 -4.28 6.02 16.23
N ARG A 81 -3.77 7.08 16.85
CA ARG A 81 -3.33 8.29 16.16
C ARG A 81 -1.87 8.12 15.72
N HIS A 82 -1.56 8.36 14.45
CA HIS A 82 -0.16 8.33 13.98
C HIS A 82 0.70 9.36 14.70
N PHE A 83 1.89 8.95 15.13
CA PHE A 83 2.95 9.85 15.59
C PHE A 83 3.63 10.55 14.40
N ASP A 84 4.29 11.67 14.65
CA ASP A 84 4.96 12.44 13.60
C ASP A 84 6.08 11.62 12.92
N VAL A 85 6.80 10.80 13.69
CA VAL A 85 7.80 9.88 13.13
C VAL A 85 7.19 8.83 12.20
N GLN A 86 5.93 8.45 12.44
CA GLN A 86 5.20 7.53 11.58
C GLN A 86 4.75 8.22 10.29
N LEU A 87 4.37 9.51 10.34
CA LEU A 87 4.11 10.30 9.14
C LEU A 87 5.35 10.44 8.27
N ILE A 88 6.51 10.74 8.88
CA ILE A 88 7.81 10.80 8.18
C ILE A 88 8.10 9.46 7.50
N GLY A 89 7.91 8.34 8.22
CA GLY A 89 8.08 7.00 7.67
C GLY A 89 7.16 6.75 6.47
N GLY A 90 5.89 7.16 6.57
CA GLY A 90 4.91 7.05 5.49
C GLY A 90 5.33 7.86 4.25
N LEU A 91 5.74 9.11 4.43
CA LEU A 91 6.19 9.97 3.32
C LEU A 91 7.46 9.41 2.66
N ALA A 92 8.42 8.91 3.44
CA ALA A 92 9.61 8.28 2.90
C ALA A 92 9.28 7.04 2.04
N LEU A 93 8.29 6.23 2.46
CA LEU A 93 7.80 5.11 1.66
C LEU A 93 7.14 5.59 0.36
N HIS A 94 6.31 6.63 0.41
CA HIS A 94 5.70 7.23 -0.78
C HIS A 94 6.75 7.71 -1.79
N GLU A 95 7.84 8.32 -1.33
CA GLU A 95 8.98 8.73 -2.16
C GLU A 95 9.81 7.54 -2.71
N GLY A 96 9.40 6.29 -2.47
CA GLY A 96 10.09 5.08 -2.93
C GLY A 96 11.39 4.77 -2.17
N LYS A 97 11.54 5.28 -0.93
CA LYS A 97 12.72 5.06 -0.09
C LYS A 97 12.49 3.94 0.93
N VAL A 98 13.58 3.45 1.51
CA VAL A 98 13.53 2.54 2.66
C VAL A 98 13.38 3.36 3.94
N ALA A 99 12.26 3.20 4.63
CA ALA A 99 12.03 3.80 5.94
C ALA A 99 12.55 2.87 7.05
N GLU A 100 13.74 3.16 7.58
CA GLU A 100 14.29 2.42 8.73
C GLU A 100 13.57 2.83 10.02
N MET A 101 12.73 1.93 10.53
CA MET A 101 12.00 2.10 11.78
C MET A 101 12.25 0.92 12.70
N LYS A 102 12.50 1.17 13.99
CA LYS A 102 12.73 0.12 14.97
C LYS A 102 11.48 -0.73 15.17
N THR A 103 11.66 -1.99 15.55
CA THR A 103 10.55 -2.85 15.95
C THR A 103 9.74 -2.20 17.06
N GLY A 104 8.41 -2.18 16.89
CA GLY A 104 7.49 -1.53 17.84
C GLY A 104 7.11 -0.09 17.47
N GLU A 105 7.77 0.55 16.48
CA GLU A 105 7.41 1.89 15.99
C GLU A 105 6.13 1.91 15.14
N GLY A 106 5.47 0.75 14.94
CA GLY A 106 4.18 0.66 14.26
C GLY A 106 4.25 0.66 12.73
N LYS A 107 5.23 -0.03 12.11
CA LYS A 107 5.37 -0.17 10.64
C LYS A 107 4.05 -0.51 9.92
N THR A 108 3.25 -1.40 10.50
CA THR A 108 1.93 -1.78 9.95
C THR A 108 0.97 -0.60 9.84
N LEU A 109 0.93 0.26 10.86
CA LEU A 109 0.10 1.48 10.87
C LEU A 109 0.69 2.56 9.95
N VAL A 110 2.02 2.65 9.87
CA VAL A 110 2.71 3.58 8.95
C VAL A 110 2.34 3.30 7.51
N ALA A 111 2.31 2.03 7.10
CA ALA A 111 2.03 1.63 5.72
C ALA A 111 0.63 2.09 5.24
N THR A 112 -0.33 2.34 6.13
CA THR A 112 -1.66 2.80 5.72
C THR A 112 -1.66 4.15 5.02
N LEU A 113 -0.73 5.03 5.38
CA LEU A 113 -0.62 6.38 4.82
C LEU A 113 -0.26 6.33 3.32
N PRO A 114 0.92 5.79 2.92
CA PRO A 114 1.28 5.71 1.51
C PRO A 114 0.41 4.72 0.73
N LEU A 115 -0.09 3.63 1.33
CA LEU A 115 -0.98 2.71 0.60
C LEU A 115 -2.29 3.38 0.22
N TYR A 116 -2.88 4.17 1.12
CA TYR A 116 -4.07 4.94 0.80
C TYR A 116 -3.78 5.96 -0.32
N LEU A 117 -2.75 6.79 -0.15
CA LEU A 117 -2.38 7.83 -1.11
C LEU A 117 -2.16 7.27 -2.52
N ASN A 118 -1.28 6.27 -2.66
CA ASN A 118 -0.93 5.69 -3.97
C ASN A 118 -2.07 4.85 -4.58
N ALA A 119 -3.04 4.41 -3.78
CA ALA A 119 -4.23 3.72 -4.27
C ALA A 119 -5.29 4.68 -4.86
N LEU A 120 -5.19 5.99 -4.61
CA LEU A 120 -6.13 6.97 -5.15
C LEU A 120 -6.15 6.98 -6.67
N GLU A 121 -5.02 6.73 -7.33
CA GLU A 121 -4.92 6.63 -8.79
C GLU A 121 -5.70 5.44 -9.40
N GLY A 122 -6.25 4.54 -8.58
CA GLY A 122 -7.06 3.40 -9.04
C GLY A 122 -6.27 2.32 -9.78
N LYS A 123 -4.93 2.43 -9.82
CA LYS A 123 -4.01 1.49 -10.49
C LYS A 123 -3.57 0.33 -9.59
N GLY A 124 -3.90 0.37 -8.30
CA GLY A 124 -3.58 -0.64 -7.30
C GLY A 124 -2.33 -0.30 -6.47
N ALA A 125 -2.31 -0.74 -5.21
CA ALA A 125 -1.15 -0.65 -4.33
C ALA A 125 -0.95 -1.97 -3.58
N HIS A 126 0.28 -2.50 -3.58
CA HIS A 126 0.57 -3.81 -3.01
C HIS A 126 1.34 -3.69 -1.69
N LEU A 127 0.91 -4.42 -0.66
CA LEU A 127 1.74 -4.66 0.52
C LEU A 127 2.26 -6.09 0.49
N VAL A 128 3.59 -6.20 0.43
CA VAL A 128 4.33 -7.45 0.38
C VAL A 128 4.90 -7.73 1.76
N THR A 129 4.61 -8.90 2.32
CA THR A 129 5.18 -9.36 3.59
C THR A 129 5.70 -10.80 3.48
N VAL A 130 6.28 -11.33 4.54
CA VAL A 130 7.04 -12.59 4.52
C VAL A 130 6.16 -13.85 4.63
N ASN A 131 4.92 -13.75 5.13
CA ASN A 131 4.05 -14.91 5.27
C ASN A 131 2.54 -14.60 5.24
N ASP A 132 1.75 -15.63 4.92
CA ASP A 132 0.30 -15.58 4.79
C ASP A 132 -0.43 -15.15 6.07
N TYR A 133 0.14 -15.43 7.24
CA TYR A 133 -0.45 -15.01 8.51
C TYR A 133 -0.38 -13.49 8.67
N LEU A 134 0.80 -12.88 8.43
CA LEU A 134 0.98 -11.43 8.49
C LEU A 134 0.13 -10.73 7.44
N ALA A 135 0.14 -11.22 6.20
CA ALA A 135 -0.67 -10.66 5.12
C ALA A 135 -2.15 -10.60 5.50
N ARG A 136 -2.69 -11.71 6.01
CA ARG A 136 -4.10 -11.81 6.42
C ARG A 136 -4.41 -10.98 7.66
N ARG A 137 -3.55 -11.03 8.67
CA ARG A 137 -3.72 -10.25 9.91
C ARG A 137 -3.78 -8.76 9.59
N ASP A 138 -2.86 -8.28 8.77
CA ASP A 138 -2.73 -6.86 8.49
C ASP A 138 -3.80 -6.36 7.52
N ALA A 139 -4.18 -7.17 6.52
CA ALA A 139 -5.32 -6.88 5.65
C ALA A 139 -6.62 -6.75 6.45
N ARG A 140 -6.87 -7.65 7.41
CA ARG A 140 -8.06 -7.58 8.28
C ARG A 140 -7.99 -6.38 9.22
N TRP A 141 -6.84 -6.14 9.84
CA TRP A 141 -6.69 -5.12 10.85
C TRP A 141 -6.72 -3.71 10.26
N MET A 142 -5.89 -3.43 9.26
CA MET A 142 -5.85 -2.13 8.58
C MET A 142 -7.02 -1.95 7.59
N GLY A 143 -7.67 -3.05 7.18
CA GLY A 143 -8.86 -3.04 6.33
C GLY A 143 -9.97 -2.11 6.81
N ALA A 144 -10.16 -2.00 8.13
CA ALA A 144 -11.13 -1.09 8.74
C ALA A 144 -10.88 0.40 8.39
N VAL A 145 -9.61 0.80 8.27
CA VAL A 145 -9.24 2.18 7.92
C VAL A 145 -9.53 2.45 6.45
N TYR A 146 -9.02 1.60 5.56
CA TYR A 146 -9.22 1.74 4.12
C TYR A 146 -10.70 1.68 3.74
N HIS A 147 -11.43 0.72 4.30
CA HIS A 147 -12.86 0.55 4.03
C HIS A 147 -13.67 1.75 4.49
N ALA A 148 -13.36 2.33 5.65
CA ALA A 148 -14.03 3.54 6.13
C ALA A 148 -13.82 4.72 5.17
N LEU A 149 -12.62 4.87 4.61
CA LEU A 149 -12.29 5.85 3.57
C LEU A 149 -12.77 5.45 2.16
N GLY A 150 -13.45 4.31 2.00
CA GLY A 150 -14.04 3.91 0.72
C GLY A 150 -13.12 3.16 -0.24
N LEU A 151 -11.95 2.71 0.21
CA LEU A 151 -11.09 1.81 -0.56
C LEU A 151 -11.38 0.34 -0.26
N SER A 152 -11.20 -0.49 -1.28
CA SER A 152 -11.30 -1.95 -1.20
C SER A 152 -9.93 -2.58 -0.91
N VAL A 153 -9.95 -3.70 -0.17
CA VAL A 153 -8.72 -4.38 0.27
C VAL A 153 -8.79 -5.86 -0.07
N GLY A 154 -7.86 -6.35 -0.86
CA GLY A 154 -7.66 -7.76 -1.19
C GLY A 154 -6.56 -8.38 -0.33
N CYS A 155 -6.64 -9.69 -0.11
CA CYS A 155 -5.60 -10.49 0.54
C CYS A 155 -5.35 -11.77 -0.24
N LEU A 156 -4.10 -12.00 -0.61
CA LEU A 156 -3.62 -13.21 -1.26
C LEU A 156 -3.05 -14.17 -0.21
N GLN A 157 -3.42 -15.44 -0.32
CA GLN A 157 -2.81 -16.56 0.39
C GLN A 157 -2.48 -17.66 -0.63
N HIS A 158 -1.71 -18.67 -0.22
CA HIS A 158 -1.25 -19.72 -1.13
C HIS A 158 -2.37 -20.38 -1.95
N GLU A 159 -3.42 -20.84 -1.28
CA GLU A 159 -4.54 -21.58 -1.90
C GLU A 159 -5.87 -20.81 -1.91
N ALA A 160 -5.87 -19.57 -1.41
CA ALA A 160 -7.10 -18.79 -1.25
C ALA A 160 -6.86 -17.29 -1.49
N SER A 161 -7.95 -16.58 -1.73
CA SER A 161 -7.93 -15.12 -1.92
C SER A 161 -9.15 -14.53 -1.25
N TYR A 162 -9.00 -13.33 -0.68
CA TYR A 162 -10.05 -12.70 0.11
C TYR A 162 -10.18 -11.22 -0.25
N VAL A 163 -11.36 -10.66 0.05
CA VAL A 163 -11.58 -9.22 0.13
C VAL A 163 -12.10 -8.90 1.53
N TYR A 164 -11.62 -7.79 2.09
CA TYR A 164 -12.12 -7.27 3.36
C TYR A 164 -13.56 -6.79 3.23
N GLU A 165 -14.44 -7.35 4.06
CA GLU A 165 -15.87 -7.05 4.10
C GLU A 165 -16.34 -7.12 5.55
N PRO A 166 -16.47 -5.99 6.26
CA PRO A 166 -16.81 -6.01 7.68
C PRO A 166 -18.24 -6.49 7.91
N GLY A 167 -18.46 -7.20 9.03
CA GLY A 167 -19.81 -7.60 9.45
C GLY A 167 -20.34 -8.89 8.79
N LEU A 168 -19.45 -9.71 8.22
CA LEU A 168 -19.80 -11.03 7.73
C LEU A 168 -20.41 -11.90 8.86
N PRO A 169 -21.43 -12.73 8.55
CA PRO A 169 -22.08 -13.56 9.55
C PRO A 169 -21.10 -14.58 10.16
N ALA A 170 -21.11 -14.68 11.49
CA ALA A 170 -20.30 -15.64 12.24
C ALA A 170 -20.70 -17.08 11.89
N GLY A 171 -19.97 -17.72 10.99
CA GLY A 171 -20.29 -19.09 10.56
C GLY A 171 -19.20 -19.82 9.77
N GLY A 172 -18.03 -19.21 9.53
CA GLY A 172 -17.01 -19.73 8.61
C GLY A 172 -15.59 -19.88 9.17
N GLY A 173 -15.38 -19.80 10.49
CA GLY A 173 -14.07 -19.89 11.14
C GLY A 173 -13.45 -18.53 11.51
N ASN A 174 -12.17 -18.51 11.93
CA ASN A 174 -11.39 -17.35 12.43
C ASN A 174 -11.13 -16.23 11.38
N LEU A 175 -11.96 -16.12 10.34
CA LEU A 175 -11.84 -15.22 9.20
C LEU A 175 -12.92 -14.15 9.17
N ASP A 176 -13.44 -13.74 10.33
CA ASP A 176 -14.42 -12.65 10.38
C ASP A 176 -13.87 -11.44 9.61
N ASP A 177 -14.72 -10.84 8.80
CA ASP A 177 -14.41 -9.71 7.92
C ASP A 177 -13.60 -10.00 6.64
N LEU A 178 -13.34 -11.26 6.29
CA LEU A 178 -12.69 -11.63 5.02
C LEU A 178 -13.55 -12.60 4.19
N ARG A 179 -14.12 -12.11 3.09
CA ARG A 179 -14.90 -12.93 2.16
C ARG A 179 -14.00 -13.56 1.11
N ALA A 180 -14.11 -14.87 0.92
CA ALA A 180 -13.39 -15.59 -0.13
C ALA A 180 -13.82 -15.08 -1.53
N VAL A 181 -12.84 -14.87 -2.39
CA VAL A 181 -13.02 -14.40 -3.77
C VAL A 181 -12.06 -15.12 -4.73
N SER A 182 -12.25 -14.92 -6.03
CA SER A 182 -11.23 -15.30 -7.00
C SER A 182 -9.97 -14.45 -6.83
N ARG A 183 -8.83 -14.98 -7.27
CA ARG A 183 -7.54 -14.28 -7.19
C ARG A 183 -7.53 -12.99 -7.99
N LYS A 184 -8.20 -12.98 -9.14
CA LYS A 184 -8.40 -11.78 -9.97
C LYS A 184 -9.15 -10.68 -9.21
N GLN A 185 -10.24 -11.02 -8.51
CA GLN A 185 -10.99 -10.06 -7.69
C GLN A 185 -10.16 -9.49 -6.53
N ALA A 186 -9.24 -10.27 -5.95
CA ALA A 186 -8.34 -9.75 -4.92
C ALA A 186 -7.32 -8.72 -5.48
N TYR A 187 -6.88 -8.88 -6.72
CA TYR A 187 -6.06 -7.88 -7.42
C TYR A 187 -6.88 -6.66 -7.89
N GLU A 188 -8.18 -6.82 -8.18
CA GLU A 188 -9.09 -5.71 -8.52
C GLU A 188 -9.43 -4.80 -7.32
N ALA A 189 -8.99 -5.15 -6.11
CA ALA A 189 -9.08 -4.27 -4.94
C ALA A 189 -8.05 -3.13 -5.01
N ASP A 190 -8.39 -1.94 -4.50
CA ASP A 190 -7.53 -0.75 -4.54
C ASP A 190 -6.17 -1.02 -3.86
N ILE A 191 -6.18 -1.82 -2.79
CA ILE A 191 -4.99 -2.26 -2.07
C ILE A 191 -4.99 -3.80 -1.98
N THR A 192 -3.86 -4.44 -2.25
CA THR A 192 -3.71 -5.91 -2.15
C THR A 192 -2.58 -6.27 -1.20
N TYR A 193 -2.88 -7.05 -0.16
CA TYR A 193 -1.91 -7.65 0.73
C TYR A 193 -1.54 -9.06 0.24
N GLY A 194 -0.28 -9.44 0.36
CA GLY A 194 0.17 -10.78 -0.01
C GLY A 194 1.63 -11.03 0.36
N THR A 195 2.12 -12.20 0.03
CA THR A 195 3.54 -12.52 0.19
C THR A 195 4.32 -12.28 -1.10
N ASN A 196 5.61 -12.07 -0.98
CA ASN A 196 6.53 -11.97 -2.11
C ASN A 196 6.41 -13.16 -3.07
N ASN A 197 6.30 -14.38 -2.52
CA ASN A 197 6.10 -15.60 -3.30
C ASN A 197 4.79 -15.57 -4.08
N GLU A 198 3.68 -15.20 -3.43
CA GLU A 198 2.36 -15.18 -4.06
C GLU A 198 2.29 -14.15 -5.20
N PHE A 199 2.81 -12.93 -5.00
CA PHE A 199 2.91 -11.93 -6.07
C PHE A 199 3.81 -12.38 -7.22
N GLY A 200 4.98 -12.96 -6.91
CA GLY A 200 5.92 -13.43 -7.92
C GLY A 200 5.38 -14.61 -8.74
N PHE A 201 4.80 -15.62 -8.09
CA PHE A 201 4.19 -16.75 -8.78
C PHE A 201 2.96 -16.37 -9.59
N ASP A 202 2.17 -15.39 -9.17
CA ASP A 202 1.07 -14.86 -9.98
C ASP A 202 1.55 -14.19 -11.26
N TYR A 203 2.64 -13.41 -11.16
CA TYR A 203 3.26 -12.81 -12.34
C TYR A 203 3.76 -13.90 -13.30
N LEU A 204 4.46 -14.92 -12.79
CA LEU A 204 4.95 -16.03 -13.62
C LEU A 204 3.79 -16.82 -14.27
N ARG A 205 2.75 -17.17 -13.50
CA ARG A 205 1.55 -17.85 -14.02
C ARG A 205 0.83 -17.01 -15.07
N GLY A 206 0.72 -15.70 -14.86
CA GLY A 206 0.12 -14.77 -15.81
C GLY A 206 0.85 -14.73 -17.16
N ASN A 207 2.17 -14.88 -17.15
CA ASN A 207 2.98 -14.97 -18.38
C ASN A 207 2.88 -16.35 -19.07
N MET A 208 2.32 -17.37 -18.41
CA MET A 208 2.03 -18.68 -18.99
C MET A 208 0.57 -18.81 -19.47
N ALA A 209 -0.29 -17.83 -19.16
CA ALA A 209 -1.70 -17.84 -19.56
C ALA A 209 -1.85 -17.74 -21.09
N ARG A 210 -2.84 -18.43 -21.66
CA ARG A 210 -3.11 -18.44 -23.12
C ARG A 210 -3.76 -17.14 -23.61
N ASP A 211 -4.48 -16.48 -22.73
CA ASP A 211 -5.23 -15.26 -22.99
C ASP A 211 -5.07 -14.28 -21.81
N ARG A 212 -5.48 -13.04 -22.05
CA ARG A 212 -5.45 -11.97 -21.04
C ARG A 212 -6.46 -12.20 -19.91
N GLU A 213 -7.53 -12.95 -20.14
CA GLU A 213 -8.55 -13.23 -19.13
C GLU A 213 -8.04 -14.21 -18.06
N GLY A 214 -7.09 -15.08 -18.42
CA GLY A 214 -6.40 -15.99 -17.52
C GLY A 214 -5.35 -15.34 -16.61
N GLN A 215 -5.10 -14.04 -16.74
CA GLN A 215 -4.17 -13.31 -15.86
C GLN A 215 -4.91 -12.79 -14.62
N ALA A 216 -4.38 -13.11 -13.44
CA ALA A 216 -4.94 -12.66 -12.17
C ALA A 216 -4.54 -11.21 -11.83
N GLN A 217 -3.29 -10.82 -12.10
CA GLN A 217 -2.80 -9.47 -11.84
C GLN A 217 -3.51 -8.45 -12.74
N ARG A 218 -3.65 -7.22 -12.23
CA ARG A 218 -4.21 -6.11 -12.99
C ARG A 218 -3.47 -5.93 -14.32
N GLN A 219 -4.18 -5.42 -15.32
CA GLN A 219 -3.58 -4.90 -16.54
C GLN A 219 -3.89 -3.41 -16.54
N ALA A 220 -2.94 -2.53 -16.84
CA ALA A 220 -3.29 -1.14 -17.12
C ALA A 220 -3.96 -1.08 -18.49
N PRO A 221 -4.77 -0.04 -18.70
CA PRO A 221 -5.12 0.39 -20.04
C PRO A 221 -3.90 0.44 -20.96
N PRO A 222 -4.07 0.11 -22.25
CA PRO A 222 -3.02 0.33 -23.24
C PRO A 222 -2.67 1.82 -23.29
N GLU A 223 -1.42 2.16 -22.98
CA GLU A 223 -0.90 3.50 -23.24
C GLU A 223 -0.84 3.74 -24.75
N GLU A 224 -1.47 4.81 -25.23
CA GLU A 224 -1.30 5.25 -26.62
C GLU A 224 0.17 5.63 -26.86
N GLY A 225 0.88 4.83 -27.66
CA GLY A 225 2.27 5.08 -28.04
C GLY A 225 3.30 4.08 -27.53
N ALA A 226 2.91 3.08 -26.73
CA ALA A 226 3.80 1.97 -26.40
C ALA A 226 4.06 1.14 -27.69
N GLY A 227 5.26 1.30 -28.27
CA GLY A 227 5.67 0.57 -29.47
C GLY A 227 5.57 -0.95 -29.31
N ARG A 228 5.69 -1.70 -30.41
CA ARG A 228 5.56 -3.17 -30.46
C ARG A 228 6.49 -3.97 -29.52
N ASN A 229 7.46 -3.31 -28.86
CA ASN A 229 8.36 -3.89 -27.86
C ASN A 229 8.11 -3.36 -26.42
N GLY A 230 7.08 -2.55 -26.21
CA GLY A 230 6.66 -2.05 -24.91
C GLY A 230 5.83 -3.09 -24.19
N GLN A 231 6.48 -3.95 -23.41
CA GLN A 231 5.78 -4.74 -22.39
C GLN A 231 5.15 -3.77 -21.40
N ALA A 232 3.87 -3.47 -21.60
CA ALA A 232 3.03 -2.84 -20.60
C ALA A 232 2.97 -3.76 -19.38
N HIS A 233 3.87 -3.56 -18.41
CA HIS A 233 3.88 -4.24 -17.10
C HIS A 233 2.80 -3.67 -16.19
N SER A 234 1.60 -3.50 -16.74
CA SER A 234 0.79 -2.36 -16.35
C SER A 234 -0.19 -2.69 -15.21
N GLY A 235 0.03 -3.80 -14.51
CA GLY A 235 -0.59 -4.09 -13.20
C GLY A 235 0.27 -3.82 -11.98
N LEU A 236 1.54 -3.47 -12.17
CA LEU A 236 2.50 -3.26 -11.08
C LEU A 236 2.73 -1.76 -10.90
N HIS A 237 1.91 -1.15 -10.05
CA HIS A 237 1.89 0.30 -9.87
C HIS A 237 2.76 0.76 -8.71
N TYR A 238 2.41 0.39 -7.48
CA TYR A 238 3.14 0.73 -6.28
C TYR A 238 3.20 -0.47 -5.33
N ALA A 239 4.33 -0.69 -4.67
CA ALA A 239 4.50 -1.78 -3.70
C ALA A 239 5.32 -1.34 -2.48
N ILE A 240 4.83 -1.67 -1.29
CA ILE A 240 5.59 -1.58 -0.04
C ILE A 240 6.03 -2.98 0.33
N VAL A 241 7.33 -3.14 0.56
CA VAL A 241 7.92 -4.40 1.02
C VAL A 241 8.22 -4.28 2.50
N ASP A 242 7.45 -4.97 3.33
CA ASP A 242 7.73 -5.13 4.76
C ASP A 242 8.86 -6.16 4.96
N GLU A 243 9.67 -5.96 6.00
CA GLU A 243 10.91 -6.73 6.23
C GLU A 243 11.79 -6.82 4.97
N VAL A 244 12.06 -5.64 4.39
CA VAL A 244 12.75 -5.47 3.10
C VAL A 244 14.12 -6.15 3.02
N ASP A 245 14.85 -6.20 4.13
CA ASP A 245 16.13 -6.89 4.24
C ASP A 245 15.97 -8.40 4.06
N ASN A 246 14.94 -8.98 4.68
CA ASN A 246 14.64 -10.39 4.48
C ASN A 246 14.20 -10.68 3.03
N ILE A 247 13.26 -9.92 2.48
CA ILE A 247 12.68 -10.22 1.16
C ILE A 247 13.65 -9.89 0.01
N LEU A 248 14.24 -8.68 0.00
CA LEU A 248 15.04 -8.20 -1.13
C LEU A 248 16.53 -8.56 -1.04
N ILE A 249 17.01 -9.06 0.11
CA ILE A 249 18.41 -9.46 0.27
C ILE A 249 18.50 -10.96 0.57
N ASP A 250 17.80 -11.45 1.59
CA ASP A 250 17.96 -12.85 2.00
C ASP A 250 17.27 -13.82 1.05
N GLU A 251 15.97 -13.65 0.81
CA GLU A 251 15.17 -14.55 -0.01
C GLU A 251 15.45 -14.39 -1.51
N ALA A 252 15.79 -13.17 -1.96
CA ALA A 252 16.12 -12.85 -3.34
C ALA A 252 17.37 -13.58 -3.88
N ARG A 253 18.11 -14.31 -3.03
CA ARG A 253 19.25 -15.14 -3.43
C ARG A 253 18.87 -16.36 -4.26
N THR A 254 17.62 -16.82 -4.13
CA THR A 254 17.11 -17.98 -4.89
C THR A 254 16.00 -17.52 -5.83
N PRO A 255 16.06 -17.85 -7.14
CA PRO A 255 15.02 -17.44 -8.07
C PRO A 255 13.70 -18.16 -7.80
N LEU A 256 12.58 -17.47 -8.06
CA LEU A 256 11.24 -18.08 -8.09
C LEU A 256 11.08 -18.91 -9.37
N ILE A 257 10.74 -20.19 -9.22
CA ILE A 257 10.63 -21.15 -10.33
C ILE A 257 9.30 -21.90 -10.23
N ILE A 258 8.53 -21.92 -11.32
CA ILE A 258 7.38 -22.82 -11.49
C ILE A 258 7.87 -24.11 -12.15
N SER A 259 7.71 -25.25 -11.47
CA SER A 259 7.96 -26.58 -12.02
C SER A 259 6.65 -27.34 -12.23
N GLY A 260 6.52 -28.07 -13.34
CA GLY A 260 5.39 -28.97 -13.61
C GLY A 260 5.83 -30.44 -13.66
N PRO A 261 4.94 -31.40 -13.32
CA PRO A 261 5.21 -32.82 -13.54
C PRO A 261 5.37 -33.11 -15.05
N ALA A 262 6.26 -34.06 -15.37
CA ALA A 262 6.51 -34.54 -16.73
C ALA A 262 5.45 -35.54 -17.20
#